data_AF-A0A2N0U1D9-F1
#
_entry.id   AF-A0A2N0U1D9-F1
#
_cell.length_a   1.000
_cell.length_b   1.000
_cell.length_c   1.000
_cell.angle_alpha   90.00
_cell.angle_beta   90.00
_cell.angle_gamma   90.00
#
_symmetry.space_group_name_H-M   'P 1'
#
loop_
_entity.id
_entity.type
_entity.pdbx_description
1 polymer ?
#
loop_
_entity_poly.entity_id
_entity_poly.type
_entity_poly.pdbx_seq_one_letter_code
_entity_poly.pdbx_strand_id
1 'polypeptide(L)'
;MVYKRPTRLAFLILDAPPHHNQQVISDIQNSVKKSAEKGIKFIPVTASGIDKETEFLMRYFSMATNSTYVFITNHSGIGNDHIEPSIGEYKVELLNELLIRLITEYSE
;
A
#
# COMPACT_ATOMS: atom_id res chain seq x y z
N MET A 1 -2.66 1.22 -34.22
CA MET A 1 -1.57 1.15 -33.23
C MET A 1 -2.11 1.68 -31.91
N VAL A 2 -2.38 0.80 -30.93
CA VAL A 2 -2.87 1.22 -29.61
C VAL A 2 -1.65 1.57 -28.76
N TYR A 3 -1.55 2.80 -28.28
CA TYR A 3 -0.46 3.25 -27.43
C TYR A 3 -0.68 2.73 -26.00
N LYS A 4 -0.03 1.63 -25.61
CA LYS A 4 -0.05 1.14 -24.22
C LYS A 4 0.82 2.08 -23.37
N ARG A 5 0.20 2.87 -22.50
CA ARG A 5 0.93 3.71 -21.54
C ARG A 5 1.62 2.80 -20.52
N PRO A 6 2.88 3.07 -20.14
CA PRO A 6 3.56 2.28 -19.12
C PRO A 6 2.84 2.42 -17.79
N THR A 7 2.56 1.29 -17.13
CA THR A 7 2.06 1.26 -15.76
C THR A 7 3.14 1.80 -14.82
N ARG A 8 2.75 2.65 -13.86
CA ARG A 8 3.63 3.18 -12.82
C ARG A 8 3.18 2.66 -11.47
N LEU A 9 4.03 1.85 -10.84
CA LEU A 9 3.79 1.26 -9.52
C LEU A 9 4.78 1.85 -8.52
N ALA A 10 4.31 2.16 -7.31
CA ALA A 10 5.14 2.55 -6.19
C ALA A 10 4.74 1.72 -4.97
N PHE A 11 5.64 0.83 -4.55
CA PHE A 11 5.50 0.02 -3.34
C PHE A 11 5.96 0.83 -2.13
N LEU A 12 5.06 1.10 -1.20
CA LEU A 12 5.35 1.88 0.01
C LEU A 12 5.50 0.93 1.19
N ILE A 13 6.73 0.70 1.65
CA ILE A 13 6.99 -0.20 2.78
C ILE A 13 7.18 0.65 4.04
N LEU A 14 6.39 0.38 5.08
CA LEU A 14 6.47 1.12 6.34
C LEU A 14 6.02 0.29 7.55
N ASP A 15 6.57 0.65 8.70
CA ASP A 15 6.38 0.03 10.01
C ASP A 15 5.95 1.04 11.09
N ALA A 16 5.66 2.29 10.72
CA ALA A 16 5.33 3.36 11.67
C ALA A 16 4.31 4.37 11.09
N PRO A 17 3.52 5.02 11.95
CA PRO A 17 2.61 6.10 11.57
C PRO A 17 3.37 7.35 11.07
N PRO A 18 2.76 8.16 10.19
CA PRO A 18 3.30 9.47 9.84
C PRO A 18 3.21 10.45 11.02
N HIS A 19 3.99 11.54 10.97
CA HIS A 19 3.84 12.61 11.94
C HIS A 19 2.54 13.40 11.72
N HIS A 20 1.80 13.69 12.79
CA HIS A 20 0.48 14.34 12.74
C HIS A 20 0.53 15.88 12.78
N ASN A 21 1.36 16.49 11.95
CA ASN A 21 1.37 17.95 11.78
C ASN A 21 0.68 18.36 10.48
N GLN A 22 0.14 19.59 10.45
CA GLN A 22 -0.67 20.09 9.34
C GLN A 22 0.08 20.07 8.00
N GLN A 23 1.39 20.34 8.02
CA GLN A 23 2.22 20.34 6.81
C GLN A 23 2.32 18.93 6.22
N VAL A 24 2.66 17.93 7.03
CA VAL A 24 2.76 16.52 6.61
C VAL A 24 1.43 16.01 6.07
N ILE A 25 0.31 16.33 6.73
CA ILE A 25 -1.03 15.92 6.28
C ILE A 25 -1.34 16.54 4.90
N SER A 26 -1.07 17.83 4.72
CA SER A 26 -1.24 18.52 3.43
C SER A 26 -0.37 17.92 2.33
N ASP A 27 0.89 17.62 2.64
CA ASP A 27 1.84 17.04 1.68
C ASP A 27 1.42 15.62 1.26
N ILE A 28 0.94 14.80 2.20
CA ILE A 28 0.38 13.48 1.93
C ILE A 28 -0.83 13.59 0.98
N GLN A 29 -1.80 14.43 1.31
CA GLN A 29 -3.01 14.62 0.50
C GLN A 29 -2.67 15.07 -0.92
N ASN A 30 -1.77 16.05 -1.05
CA ASN A 30 -1.29 16.54 -2.33
C ASN A 30 -0.56 15.47 -3.14
N SER A 31 0.25 14.64 -2.47
CA SER A 31 1.02 13.57 -3.12
C SER A 31 0.11 12.47 -3.65
N VAL A 32 -0.89 12.04 -2.87
CA VAL A 32 -1.89 11.04 -3.30
C VAL A 32 -2.67 11.56 -4.49
N LYS A 33 -3.18 12.80 -4.42
CA LYS A 33 -3.92 13.42 -5.53
C LYS A 33 -3.09 13.49 -6.81
N LYS A 34 -1.88 14.05 -6.74
CA LYS A 34 -0.99 14.18 -7.91
C LYS A 34 -0.59 12.82 -8.48
N SER A 35 -0.44 11.81 -7.63
CA SER A 35 -0.08 10.46 -8.06
C SER A 35 -1.25 9.79 -8.79
N ALA A 36 -2.47 9.94 -8.28
CA ALA A 36 -3.68 9.47 -8.94
C ALA A 36 -3.89 10.15 -10.31
N GLU A 37 -3.71 11.47 -10.41
CA GLU A 37 -3.76 12.23 -11.69
C GLU A 37 -2.71 11.74 -12.70
N LYS A 38 -1.55 11.31 -12.20
CA LYS A 38 -0.50 10.69 -13.02
C LYS A 38 -0.74 9.20 -13.24
N GLY A 39 -1.80 8.58 -12.75
CA GLY A 39 -2.00 7.13 -12.87
C GLY A 39 -0.84 6.32 -12.25
N ILE A 40 -0.23 6.84 -11.19
CA ILE A 40 0.71 6.10 -10.34
C ILE A 40 -0.11 5.37 -9.30
N LYS A 41 0.11 4.06 -9.19
CA LYS A 41 -0.55 3.17 -8.23
C LYS A 41 0.32 3.04 -6.98
N PHE A 42 -0.23 3.40 -5.82
CA PHE A 42 0.42 3.19 -4.54
C PHE A 42 0.02 1.86 -3.95
N ILE A 43 0.99 0.95 -3.82
CA ILE A 43 0.79 -0.37 -3.20
C ILE A 43 1.46 -0.33 -1.83
N PRO A 44 0.76 0.04 -0.75
CA PRO A 44 1.35 0.06 0.56
C PRO A 44 1.52 -1.37 1.08
N VAL A 45 2.64 -1.62 1.73
CA VAL A 45 3.03 -2.86 2.38
C VAL A 45 3.34 -2.53 3.84
N THR A 46 2.36 -2.70 4.72
CA THR A 46 2.53 -2.37 6.14
C THR A 46 3.05 -3.56 6.92
N ALA A 47 4.04 -3.33 7.77
CA ALA A 47 4.60 -4.32 8.67
C ALA A 47 4.11 -4.12 10.12
N SER A 48 4.83 -4.65 11.10
CA SER A 48 4.63 -4.38 12.52
C SER A 48 4.76 -2.89 12.84
N GLY A 49 4.20 -2.43 13.96
CA GLY A 49 4.43 -1.07 14.48
C GLY A 49 3.50 0.03 13.94
N ILE A 50 2.63 -0.30 12.98
CA ILE A 50 1.54 0.60 12.57
C ILE A 50 0.33 0.49 13.51
N ASP A 51 -0.48 1.55 13.54
CA ASP A 51 -1.76 1.60 14.23
C ASP A 51 -2.94 1.53 13.24
N LYS A 52 -4.16 1.56 13.79
CA LYS A 52 -5.40 1.51 13.00
C LYS A 52 -5.62 2.73 12.11
N GLU A 53 -5.17 3.90 12.55
CA GLU A 53 -5.24 5.13 11.76
C GLU A 53 -4.33 5.03 10.53
N THR A 54 -3.13 4.49 10.71
CA THR A 54 -2.18 4.23 9.63
C THR A 54 -2.67 3.15 8.68
N GLU A 55 -3.27 2.07 9.19
CA GLU A 55 -3.94 1.05 8.35
C GLU A 55 -4.99 1.72 7.44
N PHE A 56 -5.86 2.56 8.02
CA PHE A 56 -6.87 3.29 7.27
C PHE A 56 -6.27 4.23 6.23
N LEU A 57 -5.21 4.96 6.59
CA LEU A 57 -4.50 5.86 5.68
C LEU A 57 -3.90 5.11 4.48
N MET A 58 -3.27 3.96 4.73
CA MET A 58 -2.69 3.14 3.66
C MET A 58 -3.77 2.57 2.75
N ARG A 59 -4.89 2.12 3.31
CA ARG A 59 -6.06 1.72 2.52
C ARG A 59 -6.59 2.88 1.67
N TYR A 60 -6.63 4.09 2.22
CA TYR A 60 -7.01 5.27 1.45
C TYR A 60 -6.06 5.52 0.26
N PHE A 61 -4.75 5.34 0.44
CA PHE A 61 -3.78 5.51 -0.67
C PHE A 61 -4.03 4.52 -1.80
N SER A 62 -4.26 3.25 -1.44
CA SER A 62 -4.50 2.19 -2.42
C SER A 62 -5.83 2.44 -3.16
N MET A 63 -6.90 2.80 -2.43
CA MET A 63 -8.20 3.16 -3.01
C MET A 63 -8.11 4.37 -3.93
N ALA A 64 -7.48 5.46 -3.49
CA ALA A 64 -7.37 6.71 -4.24
C ALA A 64 -6.55 6.55 -5.52
N THR A 65 -5.63 5.59 -5.57
CA THR A 65 -4.79 5.30 -6.74
C THR A 65 -5.19 4.03 -7.51
N ASN A 66 -6.36 3.48 -7.18
CA ASN A 66 -6.92 2.25 -7.77
C ASN A 66 -5.93 1.07 -7.74
N SER A 67 -5.52 0.68 -6.54
CA SER A 67 -4.53 -0.37 -6.31
C SER A 67 -4.73 -1.11 -4.99
N THR A 68 -3.86 -2.10 -4.73
CA THR A 68 -3.98 -3.06 -3.63
C THR A 68 -3.25 -2.58 -2.37
N TYR A 69 -3.88 -2.81 -1.21
CA TYR A 69 -3.24 -2.70 0.10
C TYR A 69 -2.70 -4.08 0.54
N VAL A 70 -1.47 -4.12 1.01
CA VAL A 70 -0.77 -5.33 1.48
C VAL A 70 -0.33 -5.11 2.93
N PHE A 71 -0.43 -6.16 3.73
CA PHE A 71 0.03 -6.16 5.11
C PHE A 71 0.76 -7.46 5.41
N ILE A 72 1.79 -7.37 6.24
CA ILE A 72 2.53 -8.53 6.75
C ILE A 72 1.76 -9.11 7.93
N THR A 73 1.76 -10.43 8.03
CA THR A 73 1.08 -11.17 9.10
C THR A 73 2.08 -11.98 9.92
N ASN A 74 1.67 -12.39 11.12
CA ASN A 74 2.50 -13.19 12.03
C ASN A 74 2.73 -14.65 11.54
N HIS A 75 2.14 -15.09 10.42
CA HIS A 75 2.25 -16.46 9.92
C HIS A 75 3.69 -16.89 9.57
N SER A 76 4.59 -15.93 9.29
CA SER A 76 6.00 -16.23 9.04
C SER A 76 6.78 -16.54 10.32
N GLY A 77 6.31 -16.09 11.48
CA GLY A 77 7.07 -16.09 12.74
C GLY A 77 8.27 -15.12 12.75
N ILE A 78 8.35 -14.18 11.80
CA ILE A 78 9.48 -13.23 11.66
C ILE A 78 9.02 -11.81 12.01
N GLY A 79 9.83 -11.10 12.80
CA GLY A 79 9.62 -9.70 13.15
C GLY A 79 8.86 -9.51 14.47
N ASN A 80 8.39 -8.29 14.69
CA ASN A 80 7.52 -7.98 15.84
C ASN A 80 6.08 -8.38 15.53
N ASP A 81 5.23 -8.37 16.56
CA ASP A 81 3.81 -8.63 16.39
C ASP A 81 3.16 -7.62 15.43
N HIS A 82 2.37 -8.15 14.51
CA HIS A 82 1.57 -7.39 13.56
C HIS A 82 0.14 -7.23 14.10
N ILE A 83 -0.46 -6.07 13.86
CA ILE A 83 -1.87 -5.85 14.18
C ILE A 83 -2.75 -6.75 13.32
N GLU A 84 -3.85 -7.25 13.89
CA GLU A 84 -4.89 -7.92 13.10
C GLU A 84 -5.53 -6.88 12.18
N PRO A 85 -5.58 -7.08 10.86
CA PRO A 85 -6.06 -6.06 9.92
C PRO A 85 -7.59 -5.90 10.02
N SER A 86 -8.09 -4.68 9.86
CA SER A 86 -9.54 -4.39 9.87
C SER A 86 -10.14 -4.50 8.47
N ILE A 87 -9.96 -5.66 7.85
CA ILE A 87 -10.47 -6.00 6.52
C ILE A 87 -11.34 -7.27 6.58
N GLY A 88 -12.01 -7.58 5.47
CA GLY A 88 -12.73 -8.84 5.32
C GLY A 88 -11.78 -10.02 5.09
N GLU A 89 -12.23 -10.98 4.28
CA GLU A 89 -11.38 -12.11 3.90
C GLU A 89 -10.10 -11.67 3.19
N TYR A 90 -9.00 -12.33 3.50
CA TYR A 90 -7.70 -12.11 2.87
C TYR A 90 -6.98 -13.43 2.61
N LYS A 91 -6.09 -13.41 1.62
CA LYS A 91 -5.25 -14.54 1.26
C LYS A 91 -3.85 -14.33 1.82
N VAL A 92 -3.34 -15.31 2.56
CA VAL A 92 -1.93 -15.33 2.99
C VAL A 92 -1.09 -15.90 1.85
N GLU A 93 -0.04 -15.17 1.48
CA GLU A 93 0.91 -15.54 0.43
C GLU A 93 2.33 -15.19 0.91
N LEU A 94 3.34 -15.84 0.33
CA LEU A 94 4.72 -15.37 0.51
C LEU A 94 4.89 -14.01 -0.16
N LEU A 95 5.53 -13.06 0.53
CA LEU A 95 5.62 -11.68 0.04
C LEU A 95 6.28 -11.58 -1.34
N ASN A 96 7.32 -12.37 -1.61
CA ASN A 96 7.99 -12.39 -2.92
C ASN A 96 7.03 -12.83 -4.04
N GLU A 97 6.23 -13.88 -3.81
CA GLU A 97 5.24 -14.36 -4.78
C GLU A 97 4.11 -13.34 -4.98
N LEU A 98 3.64 -12.73 -3.89
CA LEU A 98 2.62 -11.70 -3.92
C LEU A 98 3.08 -10.47 -4.73
N LEU A 99 4.32 -10.02 -4.56
CA LEU A 99 4.88 -8.91 -5.32
C LEU A 99 4.95 -9.22 -6.82
N ILE A 100 5.41 -10.41 -7.20
CA ILE A 100 5.44 -10.87 -8.59
C ILE A 100 4.02 -10.86 -9.18
N ARG A 101 3.04 -11.40 -8.43
CA ARG A 101 1.64 -11.44 -8.83
C ARG A 101 1.10 -10.03 -9.09
N LEU A 102 1.29 -9.09 -8.15
CA LEU A 102 0.79 -7.71 -8.28
C LEU A 102 1.45 -6.96 -9.44
N ILE A 103 2.76 -7.12 -9.63
CA ILE A 103 3.46 -6.49 -10.77
C ILE A 103 2.89 -7.01 -12.09
N THR A 104 2.65 -8.31 -12.18
CA THR A 104 2.09 -8.95 -13.38
C THR A 104 0.67 -8.46 -13.64
N GLU A 105 -0.19 -8.50 -12.61
CA GLU A 105 -1.60 -8.08 -12.66
C GLU A 105 -1.77 -6.63 -13.16
N TYR A 106 -0.90 -5.71 -12.74
CA TYR A 106 -0.98 -4.31 -13.20
C TYR A 106 -0.24 -4.02 -14.51
N SER A 107 0.55 -4.97 -15.02
CA SER A 107 1.29 -4.80 -16.27
C SER A 107 0.53 -5.28 -17.50
N GLU A 108 -0.49 -6.11 -17.30
CA GLU A 108 -1.40 -6.63 -18.35
C GLU A 108 -2.45 -5.60 -18.76
#